data_AF-A0A8H6L322-F1
#
_entry.id   AF-A0A8H6L322-F1
#
_cell.length_a   1.000
_cell.length_b   1.000
_cell.length_c   1.000
_cell.angle_alpha   90.00
_cell.angle_beta   90.00
_cell.angle_gamma   90.00
#
_symmetry.space_group_name_H-M   'P 1'
#
loop_
_entity.id
_entity.type
_entity.pdbx_description
1 polymer ?
#
loop_
_entity_poly.entity_id
_entity_poly.type
_entity_poly.pdbx_seq_one_letter_code
_entity_poly.pdbx_strand_id
1 'polypeptide(L)'
;MASHSKSRWADDEEDAALEAQRKREKELKRKVKAEKQRKLEEQESLWRQKSVDATEDATHDHEAINGAAERPFKRRKLSPEPDTPLKELPPAKLLRFPAPEWGPCRHVDNFEKLNHIEEGSYGWVSRAKETATGEIVALKKLKMDNSNDGFPVTGLREIQTLMASRHTNIVALREVVMGDKLDE
;
A
#
# COMPACT_ATOMS: atom_id res chain seq x y z
N MET A 1 37.06 -47.70 -32.76
CA MET A 1 35.65 -47.34 -33.01
C MET A 1 35.14 -46.59 -31.78
N ALA A 2 35.32 -45.28 -31.69
CA ALA A 2 34.84 -44.48 -30.56
C ALA A 2 33.53 -43.78 -30.97
N SER A 3 32.42 -44.17 -30.35
CA SER A 3 31.11 -43.57 -30.56
C SER A 3 31.09 -42.14 -30.01
N HIS A 4 30.60 -41.18 -30.81
CA HIS A 4 30.34 -39.83 -30.33
C HIS A 4 29.08 -39.84 -29.46
N SER A 5 29.23 -39.44 -28.19
CA SER A 5 28.11 -39.20 -27.28
C SER A 5 27.40 -37.90 -27.66
N LYS A 6 26.07 -37.98 -27.85
CA LYS A 6 25.20 -36.83 -28.15
C LYS A 6 25.27 -35.84 -26.97
N SER A 7 25.56 -34.57 -27.27
CA SER A 7 25.76 -33.51 -26.26
C SER A 7 24.50 -33.30 -25.42
N ARG A 8 24.69 -33.09 -24.11
CA ARG A 8 23.66 -32.79 -23.10
C ARG A 8 22.98 -31.42 -23.29
N TRP A 9 23.25 -30.76 -24.41
CA TRP A 9 22.83 -29.42 -24.81
C TRP A 9 22.18 -29.41 -26.21
N ALA A 10 21.79 -30.57 -26.73
CA ALA A 10 21.02 -30.61 -27.96
C ALA A 10 19.59 -30.19 -27.64
N ASP A 11 19.14 -29.06 -28.19
CA ASP A 11 17.73 -28.69 -28.18
C ASP A 11 16.96 -29.78 -28.97
N ASP A 12 16.26 -30.65 -28.25
CA ASP A 12 15.44 -31.70 -28.85
C ASP A 12 14.07 -31.12 -29.27
N GLU A 13 13.39 -31.79 -30.21
CA GLU A 13 12.08 -31.35 -30.73
C GLU A 13 11.01 -31.21 -29.63
N GLU A 14 11.17 -31.90 -28.50
CA GLU A 14 10.31 -31.80 -27.33
C GLU A 14 10.41 -30.45 -26.61
N ASP A 15 11.60 -29.85 -26.52
CA ASP A 15 11.79 -28.53 -25.88
C ASP A 15 11.18 -27.41 -26.73
N ALA A 16 11.32 -27.49 -28.07
CA ALA A 16 10.67 -26.56 -28.99
C ALA A 16 9.14 -26.63 -28.91
N ALA A 17 8.57 -27.83 -28.68
CA ALA A 17 7.13 -28.01 -28.50
C ALA A 17 6.61 -27.38 -27.19
N LEU A 18 7.35 -27.50 -26.09
CA LEU A 18 7.02 -26.88 -24.80
C LEU A 18 7.07 -25.35 -24.88
N GLU A 19 8.06 -24.79 -25.57
CA GLU A 19 8.14 -23.35 -25.77
C GLU A 19 6.98 -22.81 -26.63
N ALA A 20 6.56 -23.56 -27.65
CA ALA A 20 5.40 -23.23 -28.46
C ALA A 20 4.09 -23.26 -27.65
N GLN A 21 3.91 -24.22 -26.73
CA GLN A 21 2.75 -24.24 -25.83
C GLN A 21 2.74 -23.03 -24.89
N ARG A 22 3.88 -22.72 -24.26
CA ARG A 22 4.02 -21.56 -23.37
C ARG A 22 3.73 -20.24 -24.08
N LYS A 23 4.09 -20.12 -25.37
CA LYS A 23 3.80 -18.95 -26.19
C LYS A 23 2.29 -18.82 -26.48
N ARG A 24 1.63 -19.92 -26.84
CA ARG A 24 0.16 -19.96 -27.06
C ARG A 24 -0.61 -19.62 -25.78
N GLU A 25 -0.19 -20.14 -24.64
CA GLU A 25 -0.81 -19.83 -23.34
C GLU A 25 -0.68 -18.35 -22.97
N LYS A 26 0.51 -17.76 -23.16
CA LYS A 26 0.74 -16.31 -22.94
C LYS A 26 -0.14 -15.45 -23.84
N GLU A 27 -0.31 -15.83 -25.10
CA GLU A 27 -1.18 -15.11 -26.04
C GLU A 27 -2.66 -15.21 -25.67
N LEU A 28 -3.13 -16.39 -25.21
CA LEU A 28 -4.50 -16.56 -24.71
C LEU A 28 -4.74 -15.72 -23.45
N LYS A 29 -3.81 -15.74 -22.50
CA LYS A 29 -3.91 -14.94 -21.26
C LYS A 29 -3.93 -13.43 -21.55
N ARG A 30 -3.15 -12.99 -22.53
CA ARG A 30 -3.14 -11.59 -23.00
C ARG A 30 -4.48 -11.21 -23.65
N LYS A 31 -5.07 -12.09 -24.46
CA LYS A 31 -6.39 -11.88 -25.09
C LYS A 31 -7.51 -11.79 -24.05
N VAL A 32 -7.53 -12.70 -23.07
CA VAL A 32 -8.53 -12.70 -21.98
C VAL A 32 -8.42 -11.42 -21.14
N LYS A 33 -7.19 -10.97 -20.81
CA LYS A 33 -6.99 -9.71 -20.08
C LYS A 33 -7.49 -8.50 -20.87
N ALA A 34 -7.23 -8.45 -22.18
CA ALA A 34 -7.68 -7.37 -23.05
C ALA A 34 -9.21 -7.34 -23.19
N GLU A 35 -9.87 -8.50 -23.31
CA GLU A 35 -11.34 -8.58 -23.38
C GLU A 35 -11.98 -8.15 -22.05
N LYS A 36 -11.41 -8.58 -20.91
CA LYS A 36 -11.87 -8.15 -19.59
C LYS A 36 -11.75 -6.64 -19.40
N GLN A 37 -10.64 -6.06 -19.87
CA GLN A 37 -10.43 -4.61 -19.82
C GLN A 37 -11.45 -3.88 -20.70
N ARG A 38 -11.70 -4.35 -21.92
CA ARG A 38 -12.68 -3.74 -22.83
C ARG A 38 -14.11 -3.79 -22.26
N LYS A 39 -14.50 -4.92 -21.65
CA LYS A 39 -15.80 -5.04 -20.97
C LYS A 39 -15.94 -4.06 -19.79
N LEU A 40 -14.86 -3.82 -19.06
CA LEU A 40 -14.86 -2.89 -17.93
C LEU A 40 -14.96 -1.44 -18.41
N GLU A 41 -14.23 -1.08 -19.48
CA GLU A 41 -14.34 0.23 -20.13
C GLU A 41 -15.73 0.45 -20.76
N GLU A 42 -16.30 -0.57 -21.41
CA GLU A 42 -17.68 -0.52 -21.93
C GLU A 42 -18.68 -0.33 -20.79
N GLN A 43 -18.54 -1.06 -19.67
CA GLN A 43 -19.40 -0.93 -18.49
C GLN A 43 -19.26 0.44 -17.83
N GLU A 44 -18.04 0.99 -17.75
CA GLU A 44 -17.77 2.34 -17.25
C GLU A 44 -18.36 3.41 -18.17
N SER A 45 -18.26 3.23 -19.49
CA SER A 45 -18.85 4.15 -20.47
C SER A 45 -20.37 4.18 -20.41
N LEU A 46 -21.00 3.01 -20.23
CA LEU A 46 -22.44 2.88 -20.02
C LEU A 46 -22.87 3.51 -18.71
N TRP A 47 -22.12 3.31 -17.63
CA TRP A 47 -22.41 3.97 -16.35
C TRP A 47 -22.25 5.49 -16.47
N ARG A 48 -21.21 5.96 -17.15
CA ARG A 48 -21.01 7.39 -17.42
C ARG A 48 -22.16 7.96 -18.25
N GLN A 49 -22.58 7.30 -19.31
CA GLN A 49 -23.71 7.76 -20.12
C GLN A 49 -25.01 7.78 -19.33
N LYS A 50 -25.30 6.72 -18.55
CA LYS A 50 -26.45 6.65 -17.66
C LYS A 50 -26.44 7.73 -16.57
N SER A 51 -25.26 8.17 -16.12
CA SER A 51 -25.13 9.28 -15.16
C SER A 51 -25.40 10.65 -15.79
N VAL A 52 -25.20 10.80 -17.10
CA VAL A 52 -25.50 12.03 -17.85
C VAL A 52 -26.99 12.09 -18.22
N ASP A 53 -27.59 10.97 -18.64
CA ASP A 53 -29.05 10.91 -18.91
C ASP A 53 -29.88 11.12 -17.63
N ALA A 54 -29.37 10.71 -16.46
CA ALA A 54 -30.02 10.97 -15.17
C ALA A 54 -29.99 12.46 -14.75
N THR A 55 -29.22 13.31 -15.44
CA THR A 55 -29.20 14.77 -15.23
C THR A 55 -30.08 15.55 -16.21
N GLU A 56 -30.70 14.89 -17.20
CA GLU A 56 -31.53 15.57 -18.21
C GLU A 56 -33.04 15.64 -17.88
N ASP A 57 -33.53 14.98 -16.81
CA ASP A 57 -34.95 14.99 -16.42
C ASP A 57 -35.30 16.01 -15.30
N ALA A 58 -34.42 16.99 -15.07
CA ALA A 58 -34.68 18.10 -14.16
C ALA A 58 -34.06 19.41 -14.68
N THR A 59 -34.67 20.00 -15.71
CA THR A 59 -34.33 21.37 -16.15
C THR A 59 -35.54 22.28 -16.11
N HIS A 60 -35.56 23.22 -15.17
CA HIS A 60 -35.94 24.62 -15.39
C HIS A 60 -35.46 25.44 -14.18
N ASP A 61 -34.30 26.07 -14.32
CA ASP A 61 -34.17 27.53 -14.25
C ASP A 61 -32.72 27.95 -14.56
N HIS A 62 -32.61 28.96 -15.43
CA HIS A 62 -31.39 29.48 -16.04
C HIS A 62 -30.45 30.16 -15.04
N GLU A 63 -29.14 29.96 -15.18
CA GLU A 63 -28.20 31.07 -15.41
C GLU A 63 -26.83 30.59 -15.92
N ALA A 64 -26.30 31.34 -16.89
CA ALA A 64 -25.06 31.07 -17.59
C ALA A 64 -23.83 31.54 -16.79
N ILE A 65 -22.87 30.67 -16.51
CA ILE A 65 -21.48 31.09 -16.21
C ILE A 65 -20.48 30.13 -16.85
N ASN A 66 -19.56 30.72 -17.60
CA ASN A 66 -18.46 30.13 -18.35
C ASN A 66 -17.50 29.29 -17.50
N GLY A 67 -16.86 28.34 -18.19
CA GLY A 67 -15.94 27.35 -17.65
C GLY A 67 -14.77 27.88 -16.82
N ALA A 68 -14.62 27.30 -15.64
CA ALA A 68 -13.35 26.85 -15.10
C ALA A 68 -13.66 25.64 -14.20
N ALA A 69 -12.87 24.58 -14.34
CA ALA A 69 -12.97 23.40 -13.51
C ALA A 69 -12.64 23.76 -12.04
N GLU A 70 -13.65 24.19 -11.28
CA GLU A 70 -13.54 24.41 -9.85
C GLU A 70 -14.20 23.28 -9.05
N ARG A 71 -13.51 22.93 -7.97
CA ARG A 71 -13.72 21.80 -7.09
C ARG A 71 -15.10 21.92 -6.42
N PRO A 72 -15.79 20.81 -6.09
CA PRO A 72 -17.17 20.85 -5.63
C PRO A 72 -17.36 21.75 -4.38
N PHE A 73 -18.33 22.66 -4.43
CA PHE A 73 -18.66 23.69 -3.43
C PHE A 73 -19.15 23.19 -2.05
N LYS A 74 -18.93 21.92 -1.68
CA LYS A 74 -19.28 21.39 -0.35
C LYS A 74 -18.14 21.47 0.67
N ARG A 75 -17.34 22.53 0.62
CA ARG A 75 -16.63 23.04 1.82
C ARG A 75 -17.24 24.38 2.20
N ARG A 76 -18.38 24.35 2.90
CA ARG A 76 -18.76 25.49 3.75
C ARG A 76 -17.62 25.67 4.75
N LYS A 77 -16.82 26.73 4.61
CA LYS A 77 -15.91 27.16 5.66
C LYS A 77 -16.78 27.47 6.88
N LEU A 78 -16.70 26.64 7.92
CA LEU A 78 -17.34 26.88 9.22
C LEU A 78 -16.53 27.83 10.10
N SER A 79 -15.38 28.31 9.63
CA SER A 79 -14.56 29.28 10.35
C SER A 79 -15.07 30.70 10.09
N PRO A 80 -15.42 31.48 11.13
CA PRO A 80 -15.58 32.92 11.00
C PRO A 80 -14.31 33.51 10.39
N GLU A 81 -14.44 34.30 9.33
CA GLU A 81 -13.32 35.10 8.81
C GLU A 81 -12.97 36.13 9.91
N PRO A 82 -11.71 36.20 10.37
CA PRO A 82 -11.35 37.10 11.46
C PRO A 82 -11.19 38.52 10.92
N ASP A 83 -12.21 39.36 11.09
CA ASP A 83 -12.14 40.83 10.90
C ASP A 83 -11.34 41.51 12.04
N THR A 84 -10.19 40.95 12.39
CA THR A 84 -9.29 41.54 13.40
C THR A 84 -7.96 41.90 12.74
N PRO A 85 -7.43 43.11 12.98
CA PRO A 85 -6.10 43.47 12.50
C PRO A 85 -5.12 42.40 12.98
N LEU A 86 -4.25 41.93 12.08
CA LEU A 86 -3.26 40.87 12.29
C LEU A 86 -2.46 41.14 13.57
N LYS A 87 -3.00 40.69 14.70
CA LYS A 87 -2.28 40.60 15.96
C LYS A 87 -1.22 39.55 15.69
N GLU A 88 0.05 39.91 15.83
CA GLU A 88 1.18 38.99 15.65
C GLU A 88 0.86 37.70 16.42
N LEU A 89 0.39 36.69 15.68
CA LEU A 89 0.14 35.39 16.25
C LEU A 89 1.51 34.88 16.69
N PRO A 90 1.62 34.31 17.91
CA PRO A 90 2.87 33.69 18.30
C PRO A 90 3.26 32.69 17.20
N PRO A 91 4.55 32.61 16.82
CA PRO A 91 5.00 31.80 15.71
C PRO A 91 4.37 30.41 15.84
N ALA A 92 3.71 29.95 14.78
CA ALA A 92 3.03 28.67 14.77
C ALA A 92 4.00 27.64 15.37
N LYS A 93 3.64 27.06 16.52
CA LYS A 93 4.43 26.03 17.16
C LYS A 93 4.41 24.84 16.22
N LEU A 94 5.42 24.77 15.34
CA LEU A 94 5.66 23.59 14.54
C LEU A 94 5.65 22.40 15.50
N LEU A 95 4.92 21.35 15.14
CA LEU A 95 4.93 20.11 15.88
C LEU A 95 6.37 19.60 15.85
N ARG A 96 7.11 19.90 16.91
CA ARG A 96 8.48 19.44 17.08
C ARG A 96 8.37 18.05 17.67
N PHE A 97 8.59 17.06 16.82
CA PHE A 97 8.64 15.68 17.28
C PHE A 97 9.95 15.52 18.06
N PRO A 98 9.91 15.24 19.37
CA PRO A 98 11.12 14.92 20.10
C PRO A 98 11.72 13.66 19.45
N ALA A 99 12.91 13.79 18.87
CA ALA A 99 13.65 12.63 18.43
C ALA A 99 14.06 11.86 19.69
N PRO A 100 13.67 10.57 19.84
CA PRO A 100 14.15 9.78 20.95
C PRO A 100 15.68 9.69 20.89
N GLU A 101 16.30 9.53 22.06
CA GLU A 101 17.73 9.23 22.16
C GLU A 101 18.01 7.95 21.37
N TRP A 102 19.10 7.96 20.59
CA TRP A 102 19.54 6.78 19.85
C TRP A 102 19.90 5.68 20.85
N GLY A 103 19.18 4.57 20.80
CA GLY A 103 19.38 3.42 21.67
C GLY A 103 19.29 2.10 20.90
N PRO A 104 19.82 1.00 21.47
CA PRO A 104 19.73 -0.31 20.84
C PRO A 104 18.28 -0.80 20.78
N CYS A 105 17.88 -1.39 19.65
CA CYS A 105 16.61 -2.11 19.54
C CYS A 105 16.70 -3.45 20.26
N ARG A 106 15.62 -3.87 20.93
CA ARG A 106 15.52 -5.22 21.51
C ARG A 106 15.45 -6.28 20.41
N HIS A 107 15.88 -7.50 20.76
CA HIS A 107 15.81 -8.65 19.86
C HIS A 107 14.40 -9.24 19.80
N VAL A 108 14.03 -9.76 18.62
CA VAL A 108 12.72 -10.40 18.37
C VAL A 108 12.50 -11.66 19.22
N ASP A 109 13.56 -12.35 19.66
CA ASP A 109 13.49 -13.56 20.49
C ASP A 109 12.87 -13.36 21.87
N ASN A 110 12.74 -12.11 22.31
CA ASN A 110 11.99 -11.79 23.53
C ASN A 110 10.48 -12.02 23.39
N PHE A 111 10.02 -12.43 22.21
CA PHE A 111 8.62 -12.62 21.88
C PHE A 111 8.40 -14.02 21.28
N GLU A 112 7.60 -14.83 21.98
CA GLU A 112 7.15 -16.13 21.51
C GLU A 112 6.02 -15.95 20.49
N LYS A 113 6.26 -16.28 19.22
CA LYS A 113 5.22 -16.25 18.18
C LYS A 113 4.19 -17.35 18.44
N LEU A 114 2.92 -16.97 18.60
CA LEU A 114 1.84 -17.90 18.91
C LEU A 114 1.15 -18.41 17.63
N ASN A 115 0.44 -17.53 16.94
CA ASN A 115 -0.25 -17.88 15.70
C ASN A 115 -0.16 -16.74 14.69
N HIS A 116 -0.26 -17.12 13.43
CA HIS A 116 -0.45 -16.19 12.34
C HIS A 116 -1.82 -15.49 12.46
N ILE A 117 -1.84 -14.19 12.12
CA ILE A 117 -3.07 -13.40 12.01
C ILE A 117 -3.38 -13.18 10.52
N GLU A 118 -2.53 -12.40 9.84
CA GLU A 118 -2.78 -11.92 8.48
C GLU A 118 -1.47 -11.70 7.73
N GLU A 119 -1.47 -11.97 6.43
CA GLU A 119 -0.41 -11.59 5.49
C GLU A 119 -0.97 -10.57 4.50
N GLY A 120 -0.24 -9.46 4.31
CA GLY A 120 -0.58 -8.46 3.31
C GLY A 120 0.59 -8.08 2.42
N SER A 121 0.33 -7.10 1.54
CA SER A 121 1.36 -6.50 0.69
C SER A 121 2.48 -5.84 1.52
N TYR A 122 2.17 -5.32 2.70
CA TYR A 122 3.10 -4.54 3.52
C TYR A 122 3.87 -5.36 4.56
N GLY A 123 3.51 -6.63 4.77
CA GLY A 123 4.11 -7.40 5.85
C GLY A 123 3.33 -8.63 6.28
N TRP A 124 3.87 -9.28 7.31
CA TRP A 124 3.29 -10.43 7.97
C TRP A 124 2.93 -10.07 9.40
N VAL A 125 1.73 -10.40 9.86
CA VAL A 125 1.27 -10.13 11.23
C VAL A 125 1.06 -11.45 11.96
N SER A 126 1.67 -11.56 13.14
CA SER A 126 1.49 -12.68 14.06
C SER A 126 1.12 -12.20 15.45
N ARG A 127 0.27 -12.97 16.14
CA ARG A 127 0.08 -12.85 17.59
C ARG A 127 1.32 -13.42 18.26
N ALA A 128 1.89 -12.69 19.20
CA ALA A 128 3.03 -13.14 19.99
C ALA A 128 2.80 -12.85 21.47
N LYS A 129 3.58 -13.52 22.32
CA LYS A 129 3.62 -13.31 23.75
C LYS A 129 5.00 -12.82 24.15
N GLU A 130 5.08 -11.70 24.85
CA GLU A 130 6.36 -11.26 25.41
C GLU A 130 6.80 -12.19 26.54
N THR A 131 8.02 -12.71 26.48
CA THR A 131 8.52 -13.72 27.43
C THR A 131 8.69 -13.15 28.84
N ALA A 132 9.06 -11.87 28.97
CA ALA A 132 9.32 -11.23 30.26
C ALA A 132 8.04 -10.84 31.02
N THR A 133 7.04 -10.29 30.31
CA THR A 133 5.80 -9.77 30.91
C THR A 133 4.63 -10.73 30.80
N GLY A 134 4.70 -11.68 29.86
CA GLY A 134 3.60 -12.56 29.50
C GLY A 134 2.48 -11.90 28.68
N GLU A 135 2.66 -10.65 28.26
CA GLU A 135 1.64 -9.88 27.57
C GLU A 135 1.49 -10.30 26.10
N ILE A 136 0.25 -10.31 25.62
CA ILE A 136 -0.08 -10.64 24.24
C ILE A 136 0.07 -9.38 23.37
N VAL A 137 0.89 -9.48 22.33
CA VAL A 137 1.19 -8.40 21.39
C VAL A 137 0.98 -8.86 19.94
N ALA A 138 0.89 -7.90 19.02
CA ALA A 138 0.95 -8.15 17.59
C ALA A 138 2.34 -7.78 17.07
N LEU A 139 3.02 -8.74 16.41
CA LEU A 139 4.27 -8.50 15.70
C LEU A 139 3.97 -8.33 14.22
N LYS A 140 4.27 -7.14 13.68
CA LYS A 140 4.26 -6.87 12.24
C LYS A 140 5.67 -6.92 11.69
N LYS A 141 5.97 -7.96 10.93
CA LYS A 141 7.21 -8.11 10.18
C LYS A 141 7.10 -7.37 8.86
N LEU A 142 7.98 -6.41 8.61
CA LEU A 142 8.03 -5.69 7.34
C LEU A 142 8.62 -6.59 6.25
N LYS A 143 8.02 -6.56 5.07
CA LYS A 143 8.61 -7.15 3.86
C LYS A 143 9.72 -6.23 3.37
N MET A 144 10.93 -6.73 3.39
CA MET A 144 12.08 -6.07 2.78
C MET A 144 12.20 -6.63 1.37
N ASP A 145 11.81 -5.84 0.38
CA ASP A 145 12.04 -6.24 -1.01
C ASP A 145 13.56 -6.24 -1.26
N ASN A 146 14.10 -7.29 -1.88
CA ASN A 146 15.53 -7.45 -2.17
C ASN A 146 16.05 -6.47 -3.25
N SER A 147 15.37 -5.35 -3.48
CA SER A 147 15.86 -4.27 -4.31
C SER A 147 16.92 -3.47 -3.55
N ASN A 148 17.85 -2.86 -4.26
CA ASN A 148 18.94 -2.02 -3.70
C ASN A 148 18.43 -0.75 -2.97
N ASP A 149 17.16 -0.68 -2.61
CA ASP A 149 16.45 0.51 -2.10
C ASP A 149 16.44 0.59 -0.57
N GLY A 150 17.08 -0.37 0.12
CA GLY A 150 17.25 -0.35 1.56
C GLY A 150 15.93 -0.59 2.31
N PHE A 151 15.68 0.20 3.35
CA PHE A 151 14.51 0.04 4.21
C PHE A 151 13.25 0.66 3.55
N PRO A 152 12.09 -0.04 3.54
CA PRO A 152 10.90 0.44 2.86
C PRO A 152 10.40 1.77 3.44
N VAL A 153 10.30 2.79 2.59
CA VAL A 153 9.84 4.14 2.98
C VAL A 153 8.43 4.13 3.58
N THR A 154 7.59 3.19 3.16
CA THR A 154 6.26 2.97 3.71
C THR A 154 6.34 2.55 5.18
N GLY A 155 7.27 1.66 5.52
CA GLY A 155 7.54 1.25 6.90
C GLY A 155 8.01 2.40 7.79
N LEU A 156 8.90 3.26 7.27
CA LEU A 156 9.36 4.44 8.03
C LEU A 156 8.21 5.38 8.36
N ARG A 157 7.33 5.64 7.39
CA ARG A 157 6.15 6.50 7.59
C ARG A 157 5.19 5.92 8.61
N GLU A 158 4.96 4.61 8.58
CA GLU A 158 4.13 3.93 9.58
C GLU A 158 4.70 4.06 10.98
N ILE A 159 6.00 3.77 11.17
CA ILE A 159 6.69 3.89 12.45
C ILE A 159 6.57 5.31 12.98
N GLN A 160 6.92 6.32 12.19
CA GLN A 160 6.85 7.73 12.59
C GLN A 160 5.43 8.15 12.98
N THR A 161 4.43 7.73 12.20
CA THR A 161 3.03 8.09 12.45
C THR A 161 2.52 7.47 13.75
N LEU A 162 2.82 6.20 14.00
CA LEU A 162 2.39 5.50 15.21
C LEU A 162 3.18 5.95 16.45
N MET A 163 4.46 6.29 16.32
CA MET A 163 5.26 6.88 17.41
C MET A 163 4.69 8.24 17.85
N ALA A 164 4.21 9.05 16.91
CA ALA A 164 3.64 10.36 17.19
C ALA A 164 2.18 10.30 17.69
N SER A 165 1.47 9.20 17.46
CA SER A 165 0.03 9.09 17.74
C SER A 165 -0.24 8.23 18.97
N ARG A 166 -0.49 8.87 20.12
CA ARG A 166 -0.91 8.18 21.35
C ARG A 166 -2.33 8.57 21.73
N HIS A 167 -3.27 7.64 21.56
CA HIS A 167 -4.67 7.85 21.88
C HIS A 167 -5.38 6.51 22.12
N THR A 168 -6.41 6.48 22.97
CA THR A 168 -7.15 5.25 23.33
C THR A 168 -7.75 4.52 22.12
N ASN A 169 -8.14 5.26 21.07
CA ASN A 169 -8.73 4.71 19.85
C ASN A 169 -7.72 4.54 18.69
N ILE A 170 -6.43 4.71 18.94
CA ILE A 170 -5.37 4.51 17.93
C ILE A 170 -4.46 3.40 18.43
N VAL A 171 -4.09 2.49 17.55
CA VAL A 171 -3.13 1.43 17.88
C VAL A 171 -1.81 2.05 18.31
N ALA A 172 -1.33 1.69 19.49
CA ALA A 172 -0.06 2.17 20.00
C ALA A 172 1.09 1.27 19.52
N LEU A 173 2.09 1.86 18.86
CA LEU A 173 3.37 1.19 18.65
C LEU A 173 4.11 1.14 19.99
N ARG A 174 4.40 -0.07 20.49
CA ARG A 174 5.16 -0.26 21.74
C ARG A 174 6.65 -0.04 21.52
N GLU A 175 7.22 -0.78 20.59
CA GLU A 175 8.64 -0.75 20.27
C GLU A 175 8.90 -1.31 18.86
N VAL A 176 10.09 -1.02 18.33
CA VAL A 176 10.62 -1.64 17.13
C VAL A 176 11.71 -2.62 17.56
N VAL A 177 11.58 -3.88 17.15
CA VAL A 177 12.54 -4.95 17.44
C VAL A 177 13.25 -5.37 16.17
N MET A 178 14.47 -5.89 16.31
CA MET A 178 15.24 -6.42 15.18
C MET A 178 15.59 -7.89 15.42
N GLY A 179 15.62 -8.67 14.34
CA GLY A 179 16.18 -10.01 14.32
C GLY A 179 17.55 -10.01 13.65
N ASP A 180 18.33 -11.06 13.87
CA ASP A 180 19.62 -11.27 13.20
C ASP A 180 19.48 -11.50 11.69
N LYS A 181 18.32 -12.01 11.25
CA LYS A 181 18.03 -12.31 9.84
C LYS A 181 16.77 -11.62 9.36
N LEU A 182 16.77 -11.28 8.07
CA LEU A 182 15.60 -10.73 7.37
C LEU A 182 14.40 -11.70 7.36
N ASP A 183 14.65 -13.01 7.47
CA ASP A 183 13.65 -14.07 7.35
C ASP A 183 13.12 -14.59 8.70
N GLU A 184 13.72 -14.18 9.82
CA GLU A 184 13.29 -14.55 11.17
C GLU A 184 12.27 -13.58 11.81
#